data_AF-D8TVV2-F1
#
_entry.id   AF-D8TVV2-F1
#
_cell.length_a   1.000
_cell.length_b   1.000
_cell.length_c   1.000
_cell.angle_alpha   90.00
_cell.angle_beta   90.00
_cell.angle_gamma   90.00
#
_symmetry.space_group_name_H-M   'P 1'
#
loop_
_entity.id
_entity.type
_entity.pdbx_description
1 polymer ?
#
loop_
_entity_poly.entity_id
_entity_poly.type
_entity_poly.pdbx_seq_one_letter_code
_entity_poly.pdbx_strand_id
1 'polypeptide(L)'
;ELRKQIAGELVYITLDNVDQWLIRDSNGVLIPLMGGYKPPKTDSQGIPVSPGSAVQLDCIFTEATGECTPDDLTTFTVISYAPAPSTLEKTIFQSLLVMVLDYPDCGFPATTTEEEIRTIYLGPNGDGKGGLAEKYTQCSYGKFNLNITAFRAVRVTHQCSTPITTTCAAWAMSILADAATKALIGPAAFSSFSHYTYIVPPGLQPVCPWSGLAILPGRQTYLQTSANGVYRWATVMQEAIHNYGLWHSWQNGTEYDDYSTAMGRGDACPNAAEISRMGWATPAVGGDQLNSSALLPGTARTFTLPATYLTGNNNYLRVTPDWLPVYNNTLMGRNLYIAVRVAKNVDSGLSNTIYASKVNIHEVNATMDNGYPATFTNSDRKIQFINTVDPMSQLAMGAYQLVVYGGSWVGTDTLRVHLCRFLTSPSECPSLSTLEVQPPPPTPSPRPPSPSATSRMPPPRPSPSPRSLSPPPRSPVPTP
;
A
#
# COMPACT_ATOMS: atom_id res chain seq x y z
N GLU A 1 -19.73 -0.61 38.38
CA GLU A 1 -18.31 -0.51 38.03
C GLU A 1 -17.52 -1.38 38.98
N LEU A 2 -16.60 -2.20 38.45
CA LEU A 2 -15.79 -3.12 39.24
C LEU A 2 -14.34 -3.01 38.77
N ARG A 3 -13.39 -2.97 39.70
CA ARG A 3 -11.97 -3.09 39.32
C ARG A 3 -11.73 -4.51 38.83
N LYS A 4 -11.32 -4.63 37.58
CA LYS A 4 -11.07 -5.91 36.92
C LYS A 4 -9.66 -5.91 36.35
N GLN A 5 -8.97 -7.03 36.51
CA GLN A 5 -7.74 -7.29 35.78
C GLN A 5 -8.09 -7.89 34.43
N ILE A 6 -7.55 -7.31 33.38
CA ILE A 6 -7.75 -7.72 31.99
C ILE A 6 -6.38 -8.07 31.42
N ALA A 7 -6.34 -9.18 30.68
CA ALA A 7 -5.15 -9.63 29.99
C ALA A 7 -5.51 -10.04 28.57
N GLY A 8 -4.60 -9.78 27.65
CA GLY A 8 -4.79 -10.07 26.23
C GLY A 8 -3.77 -9.38 25.35
N GLU A 9 -4.01 -9.38 24.06
CA GLU A 9 -3.16 -8.69 23.09
C GLU A 9 -3.55 -7.22 23.01
N LEU A 10 -2.58 -6.32 23.18
CA LEU A 10 -2.77 -4.90 22.98
C LEU A 10 -2.93 -4.60 21.49
N VAL A 11 -4.07 -4.07 21.08
CA VAL A 11 -4.32 -3.68 19.69
C VAL A 11 -4.66 -2.20 19.60
N TYR A 12 -4.43 -1.64 18.41
CA TYR A 12 -4.71 -0.25 18.12
C TYR A 12 -5.74 -0.15 17.00
N ILE A 13 -6.67 0.81 17.11
CA ILE A 13 -7.56 1.19 16.03
C ILE A 13 -6.95 2.40 15.31
N THR A 14 -6.72 2.27 14.01
CA THR A 14 -6.18 3.35 13.16
C THR A 14 -7.30 4.30 12.73
N LEU A 15 -7.48 5.43 13.43
CA LEU A 15 -8.50 6.44 13.08
C LEU A 15 -7.88 7.75 12.58
N ASP A 16 -8.66 8.47 11.77
CA ASP A 16 -8.59 9.92 11.69
C ASP A 16 -8.94 10.52 13.08
N ASN A 17 -7.97 11.16 13.74
CA ASN A 17 -8.16 12.01 14.94
C ASN A 17 -8.65 11.32 16.24
N VAL A 18 -8.66 9.98 16.33
CA VAL A 18 -9.07 9.27 17.56
C VAL A 18 -8.10 8.13 17.87
N ASP A 19 -7.22 8.31 18.85
CA ASP A 19 -6.38 7.21 19.31
C ASP A 19 -7.21 6.31 20.23
N GLN A 20 -7.61 5.12 19.76
CA GLN A 20 -8.27 4.11 20.60
C GLN A 20 -7.43 2.83 20.70
N TRP A 21 -7.12 2.48 21.95
CA TRP A 21 -6.43 1.25 22.32
C TRP A 21 -7.43 0.24 22.87
N LEU A 22 -7.20 -1.04 22.59
CA LEU A 22 -8.05 -2.12 23.06
C LEU A 22 -7.21 -3.31 23.50
N ILE A 23 -7.81 -4.16 24.32
CA ILE A 23 -7.27 -5.46 24.65
C ILE A 23 -8.12 -6.50 23.92
N ARG A 24 -7.48 -7.33 23.10
CA ARG A 24 -8.10 -8.52 22.54
C ARG A 24 -7.85 -9.70 23.47
N ASP A 25 -8.91 -10.23 24.08
CA ASP A 25 -8.79 -11.37 24.97
C ASP A 25 -8.51 -12.70 24.21
N SER A 26 -8.34 -13.80 24.94
CA SER A 26 -8.10 -15.12 24.35
C SER A 26 -9.23 -15.64 23.46
N ASN A 27 -10.43 -15.09 23.59
CA ASN A 27 -11.61 -15.44 22.79
C ASN A 27 -11.78 -14.53 21.57
N GLY A 28 -10.88 -13.56 21.38
CA GLY A 28 -10.96 -12.56 20.32
C GLY A 28 -11.88 -11.39 20.61
N VAL A 29 -12.42 -11.28 21.82
CA VAL A 29 -13.28 -10.17 22.24
C VAL A 29 -12.44 -8.91 22.41
N LEU A 30 -12.88 -7.82 21.78
CA LEU A 30 -12.27 -6.51 21.91
C LEU A 30 -12.82 -5.76 23.12
N ILE A 31 -11.94 -5.39 24.04
CA ILE A 31 -12.26 -4.59 25.22
C ILE A 31 -11.64 -3.21 25.04
N PRO A 32 -12.44 -2.15 24.80
CA PRO A 32 -11.91 -0.81 24.60
C PRO A 32 -11.31 -0.25 25.89
N LEU A 33 -10.16 0.39 25.77
CA LEU A 33 -9.67 1.32 26.79
C LEU A 33 -10.36 2.67 26.61
N MET A 34 -10.49 3.42 27.69
CA MET A 34 -11.11 4.75 27.67
C MET A 34 -10.59 5.62 26.53
N GLY A 35 -11.51 6.32 25.85
CA GLY A 35 -11.18 7.22 24.75
C GLY A 35 -10.12 8.25 25.16
N GLY A 36 -9.04 8.36 24.37
CA GLY A 36 -7.92 9.25 24.64
C GLY A 36 -6.86 8.68 25.60
N TYR A 37 -7.10 7.53 26.24
CA TYR A 37 -6.06 6.84 26.98
C TYR A 37 -4.96 6.35 26.03
N LYS A 38 -3.70 6.64 26.39
CA LYS A 38 -2.52 6.11 25.69
C LYS A 38 -1.76 5.22 26.66
N PRO A 39 -1.54 3.93 26.33
CA PRO A 39 -0.67 3.07 27.10
C PRO A 39 0.70 3.74 27.32
N PRO A 40 1.35 3.51 28.47
CA PRO A 40 2.65 4.08 28.74
C PRO A 40 3.67 3.57 27.71
N LYS A 41 4.69 4.37 27.40
CA LYS A 41 5.73 3.98 26.42
C LYS A 41 6.51 2.73 26.85
N THR A 42 6.66 2.57 28.15
CA THR A 42 7.28 1.41 28.80
C THR A 42 6.42 0.98 29.98
N ASP A 43 6.44 -0.30 30.31
CA ASP A 43 5.87 -0.76 31.58
C ASP A 43 6.76 -0.38 32.78
N SER A 44 6.36 -0.83 33.97
CA SER A 44 7.08 -0.59 35.22
C SER A 44 8.48 -1.21 35.28
N GLN A 45 8.81 -2.13 34.37
CA GLN A 45 10.13 -2.76 34.24
C GLN A 45 10.98 -2.14 33.13
N GLY A 46 10.48 -1.09 32.45
CA GLY A 46 11.16 -0.46 31.33
C GLY A 46 10.99 -1.22 30.01
N ILE A 47 10.11 -2.22 29.94
CA ILE A 47 9.84 -2.99 28.72
C ILE A 47 9.00 -2.12 27.78
N PRO A 48 9.42 -1.93 26.50
CA PRO A 48 8.64 -1.15 25.54
C PRO A 48 7.24 -1.73 25.32
N VAL A 49 6.22 -0.88 25.40
CA VAL A 49 4.83 -1.24 25.06
C VAL A 49 4.61 -1.00 23.57
N SER A 50 4.13 -2.01 22.87
CA SER A 50 3.85 -1.91 21.43
C SER A 50 2.60 -2.68 21.04
N PRO A 51 1.85 -2.25 20.00
CA PRO A 51 0.73 -3.04 19.48
C PRO A 51 1.17 -4.47 19.12
N GLY A 52 0.30 -5.43 19.37
CA GLY A 52 0.54 -6.87 19.25
C GLY A 52 1.17 -7.52 20.49
N SER A 53 1.65 -6.74 21.48
CA SER A 53 2.21 -7.30 22.72
C SER A 53 1.12 -7.91 23.59
N ALA A 54 1.42 -9.02 24.27
CA ALA A 54 0.52 -9.52 25.31
C ALA A 54 0.72 -8.67 26.57
N VAL A 55 -0.36 -8.11 27.09
CA VAL A 55 -0.35 -7.17 28.21
C VAL A 55 -1.36 -7.56 29.26
N GLN A 56 -1.14 -7.03 30.45
CA GLN A 56 -2.03 -7.11 31.59
C GLN A 56 -2.20 -5.72 32.18
N LEU A 57 -3.44 -5.34 32.49
CA LEU A 57 -3.73 -4.16 33.27
C LEU A 57 -4.96 -4.34 34.14
N ASP A 58 -4.99 -3.64 35.26
CA ASP A 58 -6.19 -3.45 36.06
C ASP A 58 -6.86 -2.12 35.74
N CYS A 59 -8.18 -2.12 35.65
CA CYS A 59 -8.95 -0.93 35.34
C CYS A 59 -10.35 -0.99 35.95
N ILE A 60 -11.02 0.16 35.96
CA ILE A 60 -12.44 0.23 36.30
C ILE A 60 -13.24 -0.23 35.08
N PHE A 61 -13.87 -1.39 35.17
CA PHE A 61 -14.68 -1.95 34.08
C PHE A 61 -16.14 -1.55 34.23
N THR A 62 -16.70 -1.01 33.15
CA THR A 62 -18.09 -0.55 33.07
C THR A 62 -18.90 -1.50 32.23
N GLU A 63 -19.70 -2.37 32.86
CA GLU A 63 -20.49 -3.40 32.16
C GLU A 63 -21.46 -2.81 31.11
N ALA A 64 -22.02 -1.63 31.38
CA ALA A 64 -22.95 -0.98 30.47
C ALA A 64 -22.32 -0.57 29.14
N THR A 65 -21.03 -0.21 29.15
CA THR A 65 -20.30 0.25 27.96
C THR A 65 -19.28 -0.76 27.48
N GLY A 66 -18.98 -1.82 28.25
CA GLY A 66 -17.89 -2.76 27.96
C GLY A 66 -16.49 -2.13 28.08
N GLU A 67 -16.39 -0.91 28.61
CA GLU A 67 -15.17 -0.11 28.63
C GLU A 67 -14.32 -0.39 29.86
N CYS A 68 -13.01 -0.37 29.66
CA CYS A 68 -11.99 -0.45 30.68
C CYS A 68 -11.34 0.93 30.84
N THR A 69 -11.50 1.53 32.03
CA THR A 69 -10.98 2.86 32.35
C THR A 69 -9.76 2.74 33.26
N PRO A 70 -8.53 2.93 32.73
CA PRO A 70 -7.33 3.04 33.55
C PRO A 70 -7.39 4.28 34.44
N ASP A 71 -6.85 4.19 35.65
CA ASP A 71 -6.69 5.30 36.58
C ASP A 71 -5.29 5.33 37.18
N ASP A 72 -5.03 6.23 38.14
CA ASP A 72 -3.71 6.41 38.76
C ASP A 72 -3.23 5.16 39.52
N LEU A 73 -4.12 4.18 39.78
CA LEU A 73 -3.79 2.92 40.43
C LEU A 73 -3.54 1.80 39.40
N THR A 74 -3.81 2.03 38.12
CA THR A 74 -3.61 1.04 37.06
C THR A 74 -2.13 0.71 36.89
N THR A 75 -1.81 -0.56 37.07
CA THR A 75 -0.52 -1.15 36.72
C THR A 75 -0.62 -1.76 35.33
N PHE A 76 0.18 -1.25 34.40
CA PHE A 76 0.31 -1.83 33.06
C PHE A 76 1.57 -2.71 33.01
N THR A 77 1.45 -3.96 32.57
CA THR A 77 2.57 -4.91 32.49
C THR A 77 2.60 -5.58 31.12
N VAL A 78 3.79 -5.65 30.51
CA VAL A 78 4.00 -6.42 29.29
C VAL A 78 4.31 -7.87 29.69
N ILE A 79 3.44 -8.80 29.30
CA ILE A 79 3.63 -10.24 29.54
C ILE A 79 4.58 -10.82 28.51
N SER A 80 4.42 -10.43 27.24
CA SER A 80 5.31 -10.82 26.15
C SER A 80 5.32 -9.79 25.03
N TYR A 81 6.45 -9.66 24.34
CA TYR A 81 6.58 -8.81 23.16
C TYR A 81 5.59 -9.21 22.07
N ALA A 82 5.26 -8.25 21.20
CA ALA A 82 4.55 -8.54 19.97
C ALA A 82 5.29 -9.64 19.21
N PRO A 83 4.59 -10.70 18.76
CA PRO A 83 5.24 -11.72 17.97
C PRO A 83 5.87 -11.06 16.74
N ALA A 84 7.10 -11.46 16.42
CA ALA A 84 7.69 -11.09 15.14
C ALA A 84 6.68 -11.46 14.05
N PRO A 85 6.49 -10.61 13.03
CA PRO A 85 5.54 -10.91 11.99
C PRO A 85 5.99 -12.24 11.40
N SER A 86 5.08 -13.22 11.27
CA SER A 86 5.41 -14.46 10.56
C SER A 86 5.97 -14.02 9.21
N THR A 87 7.27 -14.23 9.00
CA THR A 87 8.06 -13.60 7.93
C THR A 87 7.20 -13.41 6.70
N LEU A 88 6.89 -12.15 6.35
CA LEU A 88 6.04 -11.78 5.22
C LEU A 88 6.64 -12.19 3.85
N GLU A 89 7.76 -12.94 3.89
CA GLU A 89 8.26 -13.75 2.78
C GLU A 89 7.29 -14.83 2.31
N LYS A 90 6.37 -15.30 3.18
CA LYS A 90 5.35 -16.28 2.79
C LYS A 90 4.19 -15.59 2.08
N THR A 91 3.78 -16.16 0.95
CA THR A 91 2.53 -15.78 0.30
C THR A 91 1.35 -15.93 1.25
N ILE A 92 0.60 -14.84 1.41
CA ILE A 92 -0.59 -14.76 2.24
C ILE A 92 -1.82 -15.04 1.37
N PHE A 93 -2.70 -15.89 1.89
CA PHE A 93 -4.04 -16.12 1.35
C PHE A 93 -5.08 -15.84 2.44
N GLN A 94 -5.75 -14.70 2.35
CA GLN A 94 -6.83 -14.36 3.28
C GLN A 94 -8.07 -15.19 2.97
N SER A 95 -8.47 -16.03 3.93
CA SER A 95 -9.84 -16.55 3.99
C SER A 95 -10.71 -15.48 4.65
N LEU A 96 -11.57 -14.82 3.89
CA LEU A 96 -12.22 -13.57 4.29
C LEU A 96 -13.74 -13.74 4.41
N LEU A 97 -14.28 -13.32 5.55
CA LEU A 97 -15.71 -13.17 5.77
C LEU A 97 -16.08 -11.69 5.78
N VAL A 98 -16.91 -11.27 4.83
CA VAL A 98 -17.49 -9.93 4.77
C VAL A 98 -18.90 -9.96 5.33
N MET A 99 -19.14 -9.18 6.38
CA MET A 99 -20.41 -9.04 7.08
C MET A 99 -21.04 -7.69 6.73
N VAL A 100 -22.12 -7.72 5.95
CA VAL A 100 -22.92 -6.53 5.66
C VAL A 100 -23.86 -6.29 6.84
N LEU A 101 -23.55 -5.30 7.66
CA LEU A 101 -24.31 -5.01 8.87
C LEU A 101 -25.66 -4.38 8.48
N ASP A 102 -26.73 -4.80 9.13
CA ASP A 102 -28.08 -4.39 8.79
C ASP A 102 -28.91 -4.12 10.05
N TYR A 103 -29.32 -2.86 10.26
CA TYR A 103 -30.03 -2.42 11.47
C TYR A 103 -31.40 -1.79 11.13
N PRO A 104 -32.33 -2.55 10.52
CA PRO A 104 -33.61 -2.01 10.08
C PRO A 104 -34.44 -1.44 11.24
N ASP A 105 -34.42 -2.11 12.39
CA ASP A 105 -35.19 -1.70 13.59
C ASP A 105 -34.69 -0.39 14.21
N CYS A 106 -33.46 0.01 13.88
CA CYS A 106 -32.86 1.27 14.30
C CYS A 106 -32.87 2.35 13.21
N GLY A 107 -33.50 2.08 12.05
CA GLY A 107 -33.54 3.01 10.93
C GLY A 107 -32.24 3.09 10.12
N PHE A 108 -31.31 2.14 10.29
CA PHE A 108 -30.04 2.07 9.53
C PHE A 108 -29.94 0.76 8.73
N PRO A 109 -30.80 0.55 7.72
CA PRO A 109 -30.75 -0.65 6.90
C PRO A 109 -29.49 -0.68 6.01
N ALA A 110 -29.02 -1.88 5.71
CA ALA A 110 -28.01 -2.09 4.68
C ALA A 110 -28.57 -1.75 3.29
N THR A 111 -27.77 -1.07 2.47
CA THR A 111 -28.10 -0.79 1.05
C THR A 111 -27.32 -1.67 0.09
N THR A 112 -26.17 -2.21 0.51
CA THR A 112 -25.32 -3.08 -0.30
C THR A 112 -25.74 -4.53 -0.14
N THR A 113 -25.67 -5.31 -1.21
CA THR A 113 -26.01 -6.74 -1.20
C THR A 113 -24.79 -7.65 -1.08
N GLU A 114 -24.99 -8.90 -0.69
CA GLU A 114 -23.91 -9.91 -0.67
C GLU A 114 -23.28 -10.12 -2.06
N GLU A 115 -24.08 -10.06 -3.12
CA GLU A 115 -23.64 -10.23 -4.50
C GLU A 115 -22.83 -9.02 -4.99
N GLU A 116 -23.22 -7.82 -4.58
CA GLU A 116 -22.45 -6.61 -4.84
C GLU A 116 -21.10 -6.65 -4.14
N ILE A 117 -21.06 -7.09 -2.86
CA ILE A 117 -19.80 -7.32 -2.15
C ILE A 117 -18.93 -8.36 -2.86
N ARG A 118 -19.51 -9.47 -3.30
CA ARG A 118 -18.80 -10.47 -4.11
C ARG A 118 -18.21 -9.86 -5.37
N THR A 119 -18.96 -9.04 -6.08
CA THR A 119 -18.51 -8.34 -7.29
C THR A 119 -17.37 -7.38 -7.00
N ILE A 120 -17.45 -6.60 -5.91
CA ILE A 120 -16.38 -5.67 -5.49
C ILE A 120 -15.08 -6.42 -5.18
N TYR A 121 -15.18 -7.52 -4.43
CA TYR A 121 -14.00 -8.24 -3.96
C TYR A 121 -13.39 -9.18 -5.01
N LEU A 122 -14.23 -9.91 -5.75
CA LEU A 122 -13.80 -10.99 -6.64
C LEU A 122 -13.86 -10.62 -8.13
N GLY A 123 -14.49 -9.49 -8.45
CA GLY A 123 -14.84 -9.09 -9.82
C GLY A 123 -16.16 -9.70 -10.32
N PRO A 124 -16.64 -9.28 -11.50
CA PRO A 124 -17.96 -9.67 -12.03
C PRO A 124 -18.17 -11.18 -12.24
N ASN A 125 -17.08 -11.94 -12.43
CA ASN A 125 -17.14 -13.39 -12.64
C ASN A 125 -17.03 -14.20 -11.34
N GLY A 126 -16.75 -13.55 -10.21
CA GLY A 126 -16.54 -14.22 -8.92
C GLY A 126 -15.28 -15.11 -8.86
N ASP A 127 -14.37 -15.00 -9.83
CA ASP A 127 -13.19 -15.88 -9.97
C ASP A 127 -11.89 -15.29 -9.39
N GLY A 128 -11.95 -14.07 -8.87
CA GLY A 128 -10.79 -13.38 -8.31
C GLY A 128 -9.86 -12.76 -9.34
N LYS A 129 -10.19 -12.80 -10.63
CA LYS A 129 -9.41 -12.17 -11.71
C LYS A 129 -9.86 -10.74 -12.01
N GLY A 130 -10.53 -10.11 -11.04
CA GLY A 130 -10.92 -8.71 -11.05
C GLY A 130 -11.16 -8.23 -9.62
N GLY A 131 -11.71 -7.03 -9.49
CA GLY A 131 -12.03 -6.44 -8.18
C GLY A 131 -10.80 -6.29 -7.27
N LEU A 132 -11.03 -6.35 -5.96
CA LEU A 132 -9.97 -6.22 -4.96
C LEU A 132 -8.96 -7.37 -4.96
N ALA A 133 -9.40 -8.60 -5.22
CA ALA A 133 -8.52 -9.76 -5.26
C ALA A 133 -7.38 -9.59 -6.27
N GLU A 134 -7.71 -9.03 -7.45
CA GLU A 134 -6.71 -8.69 -8.46
C GLU A 134 -5.79 -7.57 -7.98
N LYS A 135 -6.33 -6.52 -7.34
CA LYS A 135 -5.52 -5.42 -6.78
C LYS A 135 -4.54 -5.89 -5.70
N TYR A 136 -4.98 -6.77 -4.79
CA TYR A 136 -4.12 -7.39 -3.77
C TYR A 136 -2.96 -8.12 -4.44
N THR A 137 -3.27 -8.96 -5.43
CA THR A 137 -2.28 -9.73 -6.18
C THR A 137 -1.29 -8.81 -6.92
N GLN A 138 -1.79 -7.79 -7.62
CA GLN A 138 -0.97 -6.90 -8.44
C GLN A 138 -0.06 -5.99 -7.59
N CYS A 139 -0.57 -5.38 -6.52
CA CYS A 139 0.24 -4.52 -5.65
C CYS A 139 1.27 -5.28 -4.81
N SER A 140 1.05 -6.57 -4.56
CA SER A 140 1.94 -7.41 -3.76
C SER A 140 2.81 -8.36 -4.58
N TYR A 141 2.69 -8.32 -5.91
CA TYR A 141 3.36 -9.25 -6.82
C TYR A 141 3.06 -10.71 -6.49
N GLY A 142 1.81 -10.99 -6.12
CA GLY A 142 1.30 -12.32 -5.75
C GLY A 142 1.68 -12.77 -4.35
N LYS A 143 2.20 -11.89 -3.47
CA LYS A 143 2.52 -12.23 -2.07
C LYS A 143 1.35 -12.00 -1.11
N PHE A 144 0.33 -11.24 -1.50
CA PHE A 144 -0.87 -10.99 -0.72
C PHE A 144 -2.09 -11.22 -1.61
N ASN A 145 -2.89 -12.22 -1.26
CA ASN A 145 -3.97 -12.71 -2.09
C ASN A 145 -5.21 -13.01 -1.25
N LEU A 146 -6.35 -13.06 -1.92
CA LEU A 146 -7.60 -13.54 -1.36
C LEU A 146 -7.79 -15.01 -1.71
N ASN A 147 -8.17 -15.85 -0.73
CA ASN A 147 -8.60 -17.21 -1.01
C ASN A 147 -10.03 -17.18 -1.55
N ILE A 148 -10.18 -17.22 -2.87
CA ILE A 148 -11.47 -17.11 -3.57
C ILE A 148 -12.46 -18.20 -3.12
N THR A 149 -11.97 -19.41 -2.85
CA THR A 149 -12.83 -20.53 -2.39
C THR A 149 -13.26 -20.39 -0.92
N ALA A 150 -12.52 -19.61 -0.13
CA ALA A 150 -12.81 -19.31 1.26
C ALA A 150 -13.18 -17.83 1.44
N PHE A 151 -13.79 -17.22 0.43
CA PHE A 151 -14.42 -15.91 0.49
C PHE A 151 -15.92 -16.08 0.71
N ARG A 152 -16.48 -15.33 1.67
CA ARG A 152 -17.93 -15.33 1.92
C ARG A 152 -18.39 -13.92 2.25
N ALA A 153 -19.50 -13.51 1.65
CA ALA A 153 -20.26 -12.34 2.07
C ALA A 153 -21.56 -12.83 2.74
N VAL A 154 -21.97 -12.18 3.82
CA VAL A 154 -23.24 -12.44 4.51
C VAL A 154 -23.87 -11.13 4.95
N ARG A 155 -25.19 -10.99 4.80
CA ARG A 155 -25.96 -9.94 5.46
C ARG A 155 -26.26 -10.36 6.90
N VAL A 156 -25.98 -9.47 7.83
CA VAL A 156 -26.09 -9.73 9.27
C VAL A 156 -27.09 -8.76 9.87
N THR A 157 -28.33 -9.22 10.00
CA THR A 157 -29.39 -8.46 10.66
C THR A 157 -29.34 -8.71 12.17
N HIS A 158 -29.13 -7.65 12.96
CA HIS A 158 -29.19 -7.71 14.42
C HIS A 158 -29.63 -6.36 15.01
N GLN A 159 -29.98 -6.35 16.30
CA GLN A 159 -30.30 -5.11 16.99
C GLN A 159 -29.05 -4.23 17.09
N CYS A 160 -29.18 -2.94 16.76
CA CYS A 160 -28.13 -1.99 17.05
C CYS A 160 -28.04 -1.75 18.58
N SER A 161 -26.95 -1.11 19.01
CA SER A 161 -26.78 -0.66 20.39
C SER A 161 -26.47 0.83 20.42
N THR A 162 -26.68 1.48 21.57
CA THR A 162 -26.34 2.90 21.74
C THR A 162 -24.87 3.20 21.38
N PRO A 163 -23.86 2.40 21.80
CA PRO A 163 -22.48 2.62 21.36
C PRO A 163 -22.31 2.62 19.83
N ILE A 164 -23.07 1.82 19.09
CA ILE A 164 -23.00 1.80 17.62
C ILE A 164 -23.57 3.09 17.04
N THR A 165 -24.74 3.52 17.51
CA THR A 165 -25.51 4.61 16.89
C THR A 165 -25.14 6.00 17.38
N THR A 166 -24.39 6.14 18.48
CA THR A 166 -24.03 7.46 19.02
C THR A 166 -22.53 7.74 19.02
N THR A 167 -21.68 6.72 19.19
CA THR A 167 -20.22 6.90 19.30
C THR A 167 -19.43 6.14 18.24
N CYS A 168 -20.10 5.50 17.28
CA CYS A 168 -19.46 4.68 16.24
C CYS A 168 -18.50 3.62 16.82
N ALA A 169 -18.93 2.93 17.88
CA ALA A 169 -18.11 1.92 18.56
C ALA A 169 -17.87 0.68 17.67
N ALA A 170 -16.73 0.63 16.97
CA ALA A 170 -16.35 -0.48 16.10
C ALA A 170 -16.29 -1.84 16.85
N TRP A 171 -15.79 -1.84 18.08
CA TRP A 171 -15.78 -3.03 18.94
C TRP A 171 -17.20 -3.58 19.16
N ALA A 172 -18.20 -2.72 19.39
CA ALA A 172 -19.58 -3.13 19.61
C ALA A 172 -20.21 -3.70 18.33
N MET A 173 -19.89 -3.09 17.17
CA MET A 173 -20.29 -3.61 15.87
C MET A 173 -19.76 -5.04 15.68
N SER A 174 -18.47 -5.27 15.93
CA SER A 174 -17.86 -6.59 15.74
C SER A 174 -18.44 -7.65 16.67
N ILE A 175 -18.64 -7.35 17.97
CA ILE A 175 -19.16 -8.33 18.94
C ILE A 175 -20.56 -8.80 18.55
N LEU A 176 -21.46 -7.87 18.23
CA LEU A 176 -22.85 -8.20 17.90
C LEU A 176 -22.95 -8.88 16.53
N ALA A 177 -22.18 -8.40 15.55
CA ALA A 177 -22.13 -9.00 14.22
C ALA A 177 -21.55 -10.42 14.25
N ASP A 178 -20.48 -10.65 15.02
CA ASP A 178 -19.88 -11.97 15.19
C ASP A 178 -20.85 -12.95 15.84
N ALA A 179 -21.57 -12.52 16.89
CA ALA A 179 -22.56 -13.36 17.55
C ALA A 179 -23.71 -13.75 16.60
N ALA A 180 -24.27 -12.77 15.88
CA ALA A 180 -25.33 -13.00 14.91
C ALA A 180 -24.86 -13.88 13.73
N THR A 181 -23.63 -13.67 13.27
CA THR A 181 -23.05 -14.45 12.16
C THR A 181 -22.73 -15.88 12.58
N LYS A 182 -22.21 -16.11 13.79
CA LYS A 182 -22.01 -17.45 14.34
C LYS A 182 -23.32 -18.23 14.42
N ALA A 183 -24.43 -17.56 14.75
CA ALA A 183 -25.76 -18.18 14.70
C ALA A 183 -26.22 -18.50 13.27
N LEU A 184 -25.87 -17.65 12.29
CA LEU A 184 -26.22 -17.82 10.88
C LEU A 184 -25.44 -18.93 10.17
N ILE A 185 -24.12 -18.97 10.34
CA ILE A 185 -23.24 -19.85 9.55
C ILE A 185 -22.63 -21.00 10.36
N GLY A 186 -22.86 -21.01 11.67
CA GLY A 186 -22.27 -21.95 12.61
C GLY A 186 -20.88 -21.51 13.11
N PRO A 187 -20.53 -21.79 14.37
CA PRO A 187 -19.26 -21.37 14.97
C PRO A 187 -18.03 -22.00 14.29
N ALA A 188 -18.13 -23.26 13.85
CA ALA A 188 -17.04 -23.94 13.15
C ALA A 188 -16.69 -23.24 11.82
N ALA A 189 -17.70 -22.90 11.01
CA ALA A 189 -17.48 -22.17 9.76
C ALA A 189 -16.94 -20.76 10.03
N PHE A 190 -17.49 -20.05 11.03
CA PHE A 190 -17.01 -18.73 11.43
C PHE A 190 -15.51 -18.76 11.81
N SER A 191 -15.09 -19.77 12.57
CA SER A 191 -13.69 -19.94 13.00
C SER A 191 -12.72 -20.33 11.87
N SER A 192 -13.22 -20.74 10.70
CA SER A 192 -12.37 -21.10 9.56
C SER A 192 -11.84 -19.89 8.79
N PHE A 193 -12.45 -18.71 8.98
CA PHE A 193 -11.99 -17.48 8.36
C PHE A 193 -10.80 -16.91 9.11
N SER A 194 -9.88 -16.34 8.34
CA SER A 194 -8.68 -15.68 8.86
C SER A 194 -8.89 -14.19 9.13
N HIS A 195 -9.82 -13.57 8.42
CA HIS A 195 -10.07 -12.12 8.43
C HIS A 195 -11.56 -11.83 8.29
N TYR A 196 -11.97 -10.67 8.80
CA TYR A 196 -13.34 -10.24 8.93
C TYR A 196 -13.47 -8.78 8.49
N THR A 197 -14.37 -8.51 7.56
CA THR A 197 -14.69 -7.15 7.14
C THR A 197 -16.15 -6.84 7.49
N TYR A 198 -16.39 -5.73 8.18
CA TYR A 198 -17.72 -5.25 8.53
C TYR A 198 -18.10 -4.08 7.62
N ILE A 199 -19.15 -4.23 6.82
CA ILE A 199 -19.66 -3.16 5.95
C ILE A 199 -20.74 -2.41 6.72
N VAL A 200 -20.46 -1.14 7.03
CA VAL A 200 -21.30 -0.29 7.86
C VAL A 200 -22.39 0.39 7.00
N PRO A 201 -23.67 0.36 7.41
CA PRO A 201 -24.77 1.02 6.72
C PRO A 201 -24.48 2.48 6.39
N PRO A 202 -24.92 2.98 5.21
CA PRO A 202 -24.67 4.37 4.83
C PRO A 202 -25.31 5.37 5.79
N GLY A 203 -26.44 5.03 6.41
CA GLY A 203 -27.11 5.89 7.39
C GLY A 203 -26.30 6.17 8.65
N LEU A 204 -25.26 5.37 8.95
CA LEU A 204 -24.34 5.61 10.07
C LEU A 204 -23.19 6.58 9.72
N GLN A 205 -23.05 7.02 8.47
CA GLN A 205 -21.99 7.95 8.05
C GLN A 205 -21.88 9.22 8.93
N PRO A 206 -22.98 9.88 9.37
CA PRO A 206 -22.87 11.06 10.24
C PRO A 206 -22.23 10.77 11.60
N VAL A 207 -22.31 9.52 12.07
CA VAL A 207 -21.77 9.06 13.36
C VAL A 207 -20.39 8.43 13.18
N CYS A 208 -20.20 7.74 12.05
CA CYS A 208 -18.97 7.09 11.61
C CYS A 208 -18.35 7.85 10.44
N PRO A 209 -17.61 8.96 10.69
CA PRO A 209 -17.15 9.86 9.63
C PRO A 209 -15.98 9.29 8.82
N TRP A 210 -15.31 8.24 9.30
CA TRP A 210 -14.21 7.58 8.62
C TRP A 210 -14.72 6.78 7.40
N SER A 211 -13.86 6.65 6.39
CA SER A 211 -14.18 5.87 5.18
C SER A 211 -13.83 4.38 5.34
N GLY A 212 -12.74 4.11 6.04
CA GLY A 212 -12.28 2.80 6.45
C GLY A 212 -11.71 2.85 7.88
N LEU A 213 -11.63 1.68 8.50
CA LEU A 213 -11.08 1.48 9.82
C LEU A 213 -10.50 0.07 9.93
N ALA A 214 -9.38 -0.09 10.63
CA ALA A 214 -8.79 -1.40 10.85
C ALA A 214 -8.16 -1.55 12.23
N ILE A 215 -8.03 -2.81 12.64
CA ILE A 215 -7.25 -3.19 13.81
C ILE A 215 -5.80 -3.43 13.40
N LEU A 216 -4.86 -2.84 14.15
CA LEU A 216 -3.41 -2.91 13.91
C LEU A 216 -2.67 -3.43 15.16
N PRO A 217 -1.88 -4.52 15.04
CA PRO A 217 -2.06 -5.59 14.05
C PRO A 217 -3.39 -6.30 14.30
N GLY A 218 -3.96 -6.97 13.31
CA GLY A 218 -5.32 -7.45 13.46
C GLY A 218 -5.83 -8.35 12.35
N ARG A 219 -7.14 -8.55 12.38
CA ARG A 219 -7.88 -9.36 11.40
C ARG A 219 -9.21 -8.74 11.03
N GLN A 220 -9.48 -7.53 11.53
CA GLN A 220 -10.77 -6.88 11.45
C GLN A 220 -10.61 -5.55 10.73
N THR A 221 -11.53 -5.33 9.81
CA THR A 221 -11.66 -4.13 8.99
C THR A 221 -13.11 -3.69 9.01
N TYR A 222 -13.37 -2.39 9.04
CA TYR A 222 -14.69 -1.80 8.95
C TYR A 222 -14.68 -0.81 7.79
N LEU A 223 -15.69 -0.88 6.92
CA LEU A 223 -15.76 -0.05 5.74
C LEU A 223 -17.11 0.64 5.70
N GLN A 224 -17.08 1.94 5.46
CA GLN A 224 -18.28 2.70 5.22
C GLN A 224 -18.87 2.31 3.86
N THR A 225 -20.20 2.22 3.77
CA THR A 225 -20.89 2.11 2.48
C THR A 225 -20.90 3.47 1.78
N SER A 226 -19.77 3.86 1.18
CA SER A 226 -19.60 5.14 0.51
C SER A 226 -18.55 5.09 -0.61
N ALA A 227 -18.54 6.10 -1.48
CA ALA A 227 -17.59 6.20 -2.59
C ALA A 227 -16.13 6.17 -2.13
N ASN A 228 -15.83 6.66 -0.93
CA ASN A 228 -14.48 6.64 -0.33
C ASN A 228 -14.24 5.40 0.54
N GLY A 229 -15.29 4.66 0.93
CA GLY A 229 -15.20 3.45 1.75
C GLY A 229 -15.10 2.19 0.90
N VAL A 230 -16.07 1.28 1.03
CA VAL A 230 -16.05 -0.05 0.36
C VAL A 230 -15.92 0.02 -1.17
N TYR A 231 -16.37 1.12 -1.79
CA TYR A 231 -16.30 1.29 -3.25
C TYR A 231 -14.96 1.82 -3.76
N ARG A 232 -14.06 2.25 -2.87
CA ARG A 232 -12.70 2.69 -3.22
C ARG A 232 -11.70 1.59 -2.91
N TRP A 233 -11.11 1.01 -3.96
CA TRP A 233 -10.24 -0.15 -3.81
C TRP A 233 -9.02 0.14 -2.91
N ALA A 234 -8.49 1.37 -2.98
CA ALA A 234 -7.34 1.78 -2.19
C ALA A 234 -7.65 1.86 -0.70
N THR A 235 -8.85 2.30 -0.32
CA THR A 235 -9.31 2.25 1.08
C THR A 235 -9.38 0.82 1.58
N VAL A 236 -9.97 -0.09 0.81
CA VAL A 236 -10.05 -1.50 1.23
C VAL A 236 -8.68 -2.18 1.27
N MET A 237 -7.75 -1.79 0.39
CA MET A 237 -6.34 -2.20 0.47
C MET A 237 -5.70 -1.69 1.76
N GLN A 238 -5.83 -0.40 2.05
CA GLN A 238 -5.27 0.25 3.23
C GLN A 238 -5.70 -0.48 4.51
N GLU A 239 -7.00 -0.66 4.68
CA GLU A 239 -7.54 -1.32 5.88
C GLU A 239 -7.11 -2.78 5.99
N ALA A 240 -7.00 -3.49 4.87
CA ALA A 240 -6.54 -4.86 4.88
C ALA A 240 -5.06 -5.00 5.24
N ILE A 241 -4.21 -4.02 4.89
CA ILE A 241 -2.77 -4.08 5.19
C ILE A 241 -2.40 -3.46 6.53
N HIS A 242 -3.27 -2.64 7.13
CA HIS A 242 -3.20 -2.29 8.55
C HIS A 242 -3.20 -3.53 9.46
N ASN A 243 -3.97 -4.56 9.10
CA ASN A 243 -4.00 -5.84 9.83
C ASN A 243 -2.62 -6.53 9.91
N TYR A 244 -1.67 -6.15 9.05
CA TYR A 244 -0.30 -6.67 9.02
C TYR A 244 0.75 -5.66 9.52
N GLY A 245 0.34 -4.58 10.17
CA GLY A 245 1.24 -3.65 10.84
C GLY A 245 1.79 -2.52 9.96
N LEU A 246 1.20 -2.27 8.79
CA LEU A 246 1.45 -1.02 8.05
C LEU A 246 0.64 0.13 8.66
N TRP A 247 1.26 1.31 8.69
CA TRP A 247 0.69 2.54 9.22
C TRP A 247 0.46 3.54 8.09
N HIS A 248 -0.30 4.60 8.37
CA HIS A 248 -0.55 5.65 7.39
C HIS A 248 0.76 6.27 6.87
N SER A 249 0.77 6.64 5.60
CA SER A 249 1.83 7.40 4.99
C SER A 249 1.57 8.90 5.16
N TRP A 250 2.66 9.66 5.25
CA TRP A 250 2.65 11.07 5.60
C TRP A 250 3.22 11.90 4.44
N GLN A 251 2.83 13.17 4.39
CA GLN A 251 3.48 14.16 3.53
C GLN A 251 3.48 15.49 4.24
N ASN A 252 4.61 16.20 4.22
CA ASN A 252 4.78 17.51 4.87
C ASN A 252 4.41 17.51 6.38
N GLY A 253 4.63 16.38 7.07
CA GLY A 253 4.28 16.23 8.48
C GLY A 253 2.79 16.04 8.76
N THR A 254 1.95 15.92 7.71
CA THR A 254 0.51 15.61 7.82
C THR A 254 0.27 14.15 7.48
N GLU A 255 -0.46 13.45 8.35
CA GLU A 255 -0.90 12.08 8.14
C GLU A 255 -1.86 12.02 6.95
N TYR A 256 -1.85 10.94 6.17
CA TYR A 256 -2.68 10.72 4.98
C TYR A 256 -2.43 11.60 3.76
N ASP A 257 -1.68 12.68 3.89
CA ASP A 257 -1.43 13.61 2.78
C ASP A 257 -0.49 13.02 1.71
N ASP A 258 0.04 11.81 1.88
CA ASP A 258 0.74 11.10 0.80
C ASP A 258 -0.26 10.52 -0.21
N TYR A 259 -0.44 11.23 -1.33
CA TYR A 259 -1.30 10.78 -2.43
C TYR A 259 -0.58 9.82 -3.41
N SER A 260 0.64 9.37 -3.09
CA SER A 260 1.40 8.42 -3.91
C SER A 260 1.19 6.95 -3.52
N THR A 261 0.39 6.68 -2.49
CA THR A 261 0.16 5.33 -1.94
C THR A 261 -1.24 5.17 -1.36
N ALA A 262 -1.77 3.95 -1.38
CA ALA A 262 -2.97 3.55 -0.66
C ALA A 262 -2.85 3.70 0.87
N MET A 263 -1.64 3.77 1.44
CA MET A 263 -1.47 4.08 2.87
C MET A 263 -1.63 5.56 3.21
N GLY A 264 -1.73 6.44 2.21
CA GLY A 264 -2.25 7.78 2.36
C GLY A 264 -3.57 7.89 1.62
N ARG A 265 -3.80 8.99 0.91
CA ARG A 265 -5.04 9.20 0.13
C ARG A 265 -4.91 8.89 -1.35
N GLY A 266 -3.84 8.21 -1.76
CA GLY A 266 -3.59 7.86 -3.16
C GLY A 266 -4.40 6.66 -3.63
N ASP A 267 -4.87 6.68 -4.89
CA ASP A 267 -5.40 5.50 -5.58
C ASP A 267 -4.27 4.77 -6.32
N ALA A 268 -3.30 4.28 -5.55
CA ALA A 268 -2.07 3.69 -6.05
C ALA A 268 -1.57 2.58 -5.10
N CYS A 269 -0.70 1.69 -5.57
CA CYS A 269 -0.14 0.66 -4.70
C CYS A 269 0.73 1.26 -3.58
N PRO A 270 1.00 0.46 -2.52
CA PRO A 270 1.93 0.84 -1.48
C PRO A 270 3.29 1.32 -2.02
N ASN A 271 3.89 2.32 -1.38
CA ASN A 271 5.17 2.87 -1.78
C ASN A 271 6.34 1.91 -1.48
N ALA A 272 7.54 2.24 -1.95
CA ALA A 272 8.74 1.41 -1.83
C ALA A 272 9.07 1.00 -0.39
N ALA A 273 8.91 1.90 0.58
CA ALA A 273 9.14 1.59 1.98
C ALA A 273 8.12 0.55 2.47
N GLU A 274 6.84 0.74 2.15
CA GLU A 274 5.74 -0.16 2.53
C GLU A 274 5.91 -1.56 1.92
N ILE A 275 6.12 -1.68 0.61
CA ILE A 275 6.33 -2.98 -0.05
C ILE A 275 7.64 -3.65 0.37
N SER A 276 8.66 -2.89 0.76
CA SER A 276 9.88 -3.43 1.38
C SER A 276 9.59 -4.04 2.75
N ARG A 277 8.86 -3.33 3.61
CA ARG A 277 8.45 -3.83 4.94
C ARG A 277 7.56 -5.04 4.85
N MET A 278 6.66 -5.07 3.87
CA MET A 278 5.81 -6.22 3.62
C MET A 278 6.54 -7.40 2.99
N GLY A 279 7.84 -7.26 2.67
CA GLY A 279 8.60 -8.29 1.96
C GLY A 279 8.09 -8.55 0.54
N TRP A 280 7.28 -7.66 -0.03
CA TRP A 280 6.72 -7.79 -1.38
C TRP A 280 7.73 -7.44 -2.45
N ALA A 281 8.67 -6.54 -2.15
CA ALA A 281 9.69 -6.11 -3.08
C ALA A 281 11.13 -6.25 -2.55
N THR A 282 12.07 -6.35 -3.48
CA THR A 282 13.51 -6.39 -3.24
C THR A 282 14.19 -5.14 -3.80
N PRO A 283 15.25 -4.65 -3.13
CA PRO A 283 16.03 -3.52 -3.63
C PRO A 283 16.80 -3.93 -4.88
N ALA A 284 17.19 -2.96 -5.71
CA ALA A 284 18.10 -3.21 -6.82
C ALA A 284 19.43 -3.80 -6.32
N VAL A 285 20.09 -4.57 -7.17
CA VAL A 285 21.39 -5.19 -6.85
C VAL A 285 22.39 -4.13 -6.34
N GLY A 286 22.84 -4.32 -5.10
CA GLY A 286 23.75 -3.40 -4.42
C GLY A 286 23.14 -2.04 -4.02
N GLY A 287 21.81 -1.97 -3.95
CA GLY A 287 21.00 -0.81 -3.56
C GLY A 287 20.22 -0.99 -2.26
N ASP A 288 20.49 -2.04 -1.48
CA ASP A 288 19.83 -2.41 -0.23
C ASP A 288 20.35 -1.67 1.02
N GLN A 289 21.61 -1.25 0.97
CA GLN A 289 22.26 -0.49 2.04
C GLN A 289 23.26 0.53 1.48
N LEU A 290 22.75 1.60 0.88
CA LEU A 290 23.58 2.67 0.34
C LEU A 290 24.03 3.62 1.47
N ASN A 291 25.13 3.25 2.11
CA ASN A 291 25.78 3.97 3.21
C ASN A 291 27.10 4.66 2.76
N SER A 292 27.87 5.18 3.71
CA SER A 292 29.14 5.87 3.50
C SER A 292 30.20 5.04 2.76
N SER A 293 30.16 3.71 2.90
CA SER A 293 31.05 2.79 2.19
C SER A 293 30.61 2.52 0.76
N ALA A 294 29.30 2.53 0.52
CA ALA A 294 28.71 2.27 -0.79
C ALA A 294 28.59 3.53 -1.66
N LEU A 295 28.49 4.73 -1.06
CA LEU A 295 28.40 6.02 -1.74
C LEU A 295 29.58 6.90 -1.34
N LEU A 296 30.69 6.77 -2.08
CA LEU A 296 31.85 7.63 -1.91
C LEU A 296 31.51 9.07 -2.35
N PRO A 297 31.98 10.10 -1.62
CA PRO A 297 31.71 11.49 -1.99
C PRO A 297 32.18 11.84 -3.40
N GLY A 298 31.39 12.64 -4.11
CA GLY A 298 31.65 13.09 -5.49
C GLY A 298 31.54 11.99 -6.55
N THR A 299 31.25 10.74 -6.17
CA THR A 299 31.13 9.61 -7.08
C THR A 299 29.68 9.19 -7.21
N ALA A 300 29.14 9.23 -8.43
CA ALA A 300 27.80 8.74 -8.70
C ALA A 300 27.76 7.22 -8.83
N ARG A 301 26.75 6.58 -8.25
CA ARG A 301 26.35 5.20 -8.54
C ARG A 301 25.08 5.18 -9.36
N THR A 302 25.00 4.24 -10.28
CA THR A 302 23.92 4.13 -11.27
C THR A 302 23.15 2.84 -11.07
N PHE A 303 21.83 2.93 -11.17
CA PHE A 303 20.89 1.83 -11.06
C PHE A 303 19.88 1.90 -12.21
N THR A 304 19.32 0.75 -12.57
CA THR A 304 18.21 0.67 -13.53
C THR A 304 17.00 0.17 -12.77
N LEU A 305 16.03 1.05 -12.55
CA LEU A 305 14.86 0.77 -11.71
C LEU A 305 13.62 0.59 -12.59
N PRO A 306 12.99 -0.59 -12.59
CA PRO A 306 11.66 -0.74 -13.16
C PRO A 306 10.63 0.04 -12.33
N ALA A 307 9.58 0.54 -12.98
CA ALA A 307 8.46 1.15 -12.28
C ALA A 307 7.81 0.15 -11.30
N THR A 308 7.35 0.65 -10.16
CA THR A 308 6.84 -0.17 -9.05
C THR A 308 5.70 -1.10 -9.49
N TYR A 309 4.79 -0.65 -10.36
CA TYR A 309 3.69 -1.50 -10.84
C TYR A 309 4.13 -2.71 -11.71
N LEU A 310 5.35 -2.70 -12.26
CA LEU A 310 5.83 -3.76 -13.17
C LEU A 310 6.27 -5.03 -12.44
N THR A 311 7.00 -4.87 -11.34
CA THR A 311 7.65 -5.98 -10.64
C THR A 311 8.04 -5.56 -9.23
N GLY A 312 8.04 -6.52 -8.31
CA GLY A 312 8.62 -6.37 -6.98
C GLY A 312 10.12 -6.62 -6.95
N ASN A 313 10.73 -7.07 -8.05
CA ASN A 313 12.15 -7.40 -8.05
C ASN A 313 12.99 -6.19 -8.45
N ASN A 314 14.00 -5.85 -7.66
CA ASN A 314 14.98 -4.81 -7.95
C ASN A 314 14.39 -3.42 -8.23
N ASN A 315 13.24 -3.07 -7.61
CA ASN A 315 12.44 -1.90 -8.02
C ASN A 315 12.63 -0.66 -7.11
N TYR A 316 13.44 -0.74 -6.06
CA TYR A 316 13.77 0.38 -5.20
C TYR A 316 15.23 0.42 -4.77
N LEU A 317 15.65 1.55 -4.21
CA LEU A 317 16.92 1.76 -3.52
C LEU A 317 16.64 2.16 -2.08
N ARG A 318 17.53 1.77 -1.17
CA ARG A 318 17.51 2.12 0.25
C ARG A 318 18.81 2.82 0.63
N VAL A 319 18.72 4.10 0.96
CA VAL A 319 19.85 4.91 1.43
C VAL A 319 19.84 4.97 2.95
N THR A 320 20.99 4.64 3.55
CA THR A 320 21.23 4.65 4.99
C THR A 320 22.33 5.68 5.26
N PRO A 321 21.98 6.98 5.40
CA PRO A 321 22.94 8.08 5.44
C PRO A 321 23.69 8.16 6.78
N ASP A 322 24.44 7.12 7.11
CA ASP A 322 25.30 6.96 8.31
C ASP A 322 26.39 8.02 8.42
N TRP A 323 26.66 8.76 7.34
CA TRP A 323 27.56 9.90 7.32
C TRP A 323 26.98 11.16 7.96
N LEU A 324 25.67 11.22 8.19
CA LEU A 324 25.04 12.38 8.83
C LEU A 324 25.23 12.28 10.35
N PRO A 325 25.61 13.38 11.03
CA PRO A 325 25.80 13.38 12.49
C PRO A 325 24.57 12.93 13.28
N VAL A 326 23.37 13.15 12.74
CA VAL A 326 22.10 12.82 13.37
C VAL A 326 21.61 11.40 13.10
N TYR A 327 22.31 10.59 12.30
CA TYR A 327 21.81 9.30 11.85
C TYR A 327 21.48 8.33 13.00
N ASN A 328 22.33 8.29 14.03
CA ASN A 328 22.14 7.43 15.20
C ASN A 328 21.15 8.01 16.24
N ASN A 329 20.58 9.19 15.98
CA ASN A 329 19.54 9.75 16.85
C ASN A 329 18.20 9.06 16.57
N THR A 330 17.57 8.51 17.61
CA THR A 330 16.32 7.72 17.48
C THR A 330 15.12 8.51 16.97
N LEU A 331 15.12 9.84 17.12
CA LEU A 331 14.04 10.72 16.68
C LEU A 331 14.34 11.39 15.33
N MET A 332 15.61 11.64 15.02
CA MET A 332 16.02 12.43 13.85
C MET A 332 16.64 11.61 12.72
N GLY A 333 17.17 10.42 13.00
CA GLY A 333 17.77 9.55 11.98
C GLY A 333 16.73 9.11 10.94
N ARG A 334 17.09 9.18 9.67
CA ARG A 334 16.22 8.80 8.54
C ARG A 334 16.94 7.91 7.54
N ASN A 335 16.25 6.90 7.03
CA ASN A 335 16.60 6.17 5.81
C ASN A 335 15.75 6.72 4.65
N LEU A 336 16.24 6.62 3.42
CA LEU A 336 15.48 6.98 2.21
C LEU A 336 15.14 5.73 1.41
N TYR A 337 13.91 5.68 0.91
CA TYR A 337 13.45 4.73 -0.09
C TYR A 337 13.18 5.47 -1.40
N ILE A 338 13.82 5.01 -2.46
CA ILE A 338 13.79 5.67 -3.78
C ILE A 338 13.30 4.67 -4.81
N ALA A 339 12.21 4.98 -5.52
CA ALA A 339 11.64 4.09 -6.52
C ALA A 339 11.00 4.86 -7.68
N VAL A 340 10.89 4.21 -8.83
CA VAL A 340 10.23 4.78 -10.00
C VAL A 340 8.73 4.48 -9.94
N ARG A 341 7.90 5.49 -10.16
CA ARG A 341 6.44 5.35 -10.22
C ARG A 341 5.93 5.85 -11.57
N VAL A 342 4.95 5.16 -12.13
CA VAL A 342 4.32 5.47 -13.42
C VAL A 342 2.83 5.21 -13.32
N ALA A 343 1.99 6.09 -13.88
CA ALA A 343 0.53 6.01 -13.81
C ALA A 343 -0.03 4.94 -14.77
N LYS A 344 0.23 3.68 -14.48
CA LYS A 344 -0.23 2.53 -15.26
C LYS A 344 -0.73 1.41 -14.35
N ASN A 345 -1.66 0.62 -14.87
CA ASN A 345 -2.26 -0.51 -14.16
C ASN A 345 -2.77 -0.11 -12.77
N VAL A 346 -2.34 -0.78 -11.71
CA VAL A 346 -2.70 -0.48 -10.31
C VAL A 346 -2.22 0.86 -9.78
N ASP A 347 -1.28 1.50 -10.46
CA ASP A 347 -0.81 2.85 -10.16
C ASP A 347 -1.48 3.91 -11.06
N SER A 348 -2.50 3.57 -11.85
CA SER A 348 -3.13 4.51 -12.81
C SER A 348 -3.75 5.76 -12.15
N GLY A 349 -4.05 5.70 -10.85
CA GLY A 349 -4.57 6.83 -10.09
C GLY A 349 -3.50 7.83 -9.62
N LEU A 350 -2.21 7.58 -9.86
CA LEU A 350 -1.15 8.51 -9.51
C LEU A 350 -1.30 9.84 -10.27
N SER A 351 -1.15 10.95 -9.55
CA SER A 351 -1.08 12.28 -10.18
C SER A 351 0.10 12.37 -11.15
N ASN A 352 -0.21 12.65 -12.42
CA ASN A 352 0.79 12.81 -13.49
C ASN A 352 1.71 14.02 -13.30
N THR A 353 1.30 15.01 -12.51
CA THR A 353 2.10 16.22 -12.29
C THR A 353 3.07 16.07 -11.13
N ILE A 354 2.71 15.28 -10.12
CA ILE A 354 3.46 15.20 -8.86
C ILE A 354 4.23 13.88 -8.74
N TYR A 355 3.59 12.73 -9.01
CA TYR A 355 4.10 11.41 -8.62
C TYR A 355 4.42 10.48 -9.78
N ALA A 356 3.70 10.59 -10.90
CA ALA A 356 3.83 9.64 -11.99
C ALA A 356 4.96 10.01 -12.95
N SER A 357 5.55 8.98 -13.55
CA SER A 357 6.68 9.07 -14.50
C SER A 357 7.91 9.74 -13.90
N LYS A 358 8.11 9.57 -12.60
CA LYS A 358 9.16 10.21 -11.81
C LYS A 358 9.80 9.20 -10.85
N VAL A 359 10.96 9.58 -10.33
CA VAL A 359 11.57 8.95 -9.16
C VAL A 359 10.89 9.53 -7.92
N ASN A 360 10.21 8.71 -7.11
CA ASN A 360 9.63 9.10 -5.84
C ASN A 360 10.60 8.79 -4.70
N ILE A 361 10.65 9.69 -3.72
CA ILE A 361 11.53 9.61 -2.56
C ILE A 361 10.68 9.66 -1.30
N HIS A 362 10.80 8.62 -0.48
CA HIS A 362 10.18 8.50 0.82
C HIS A 362 11.27 8.46 1.90
N GLU A 363 11.06 9.14 3.03
CA GLU A 363 11.89 9.01 4.23
C GLU A 363 11.20 8.16 5.30
N VAL A 364 12.01 7.52 6.13
CA VAL A 364 11.56 6.60 7.17
C VAL A 364 12.45 6.74 8.40
N ASN A 365 11.91 6.62 9.63
CA ASN A 365 12.73 6.59 10.84
C ASN A 365 13.78 5.47 10.80
N ALA A 366 15.07 5.83 10.84
CA ALA A 366 16.17 4.89 10.65
C ALA A 366 16.28 3.84 11.76
N THR A 367 16.02 4.22 13.02
CA THR A 367 16.09 3.28 14.15
C THR A 367 15.03 2.20 14.02
N MET A 368 13.79 2.59 13.72
CA MET A 368 12.69 1.64 13.55
C MET A 368 12.87 0.77 12.30
N ASP A 369 13.35 1.38 11.21
CA ASP A 369 13.55 0.68 9.94
C ASP A 369 14.70 -0.34 10.00
N ASN A 370 15.83 0.01 10.62
CA ASN A 370 16.96 -0.90 10.82
C ASN A 370 16.66 -2.00 11.85
N GLY A 371 15.74 -1.75 12.78
CA GLY A 371 15.33 -2.70 13.81
C GLY A 371 14.36 -3.78 13.31
N TYR A 372 13.71 -3.57 12.16
CA TYR A 372 12.76 -4.50 11.58
C TYR A 372 13.46 -5.75 10.98
N PRO A 373 12.89 -6.97 11.11
CA PRO A 373 11.63 -7.31 11.76
C PRO A 373 11.73 -7.60 13.26
N ALA A 374 12.93 -7.54 13.84
CA ALA A 374 13.18 -7.96 15.23
C ALA A 374 12.56 -7.03 16.28
N THR A 375 12.44 -5.74 15.97
CA THR A 375 11.89 -4.70 16.84
C THR A 375 10.97 -3.77 16.04
N PHE A 376 10.06 -3.07 16.72
CA PHE A 376 9.15 -2.08 16.11
C PHE A 376 8.20 -2.62 15.03
N THR A 377 7.90 -3.93 15.05
CA THR A 377 7.06 -4.65 14.08
C THR A 377 5.72 -3.98 13.79
N ASN A 378 5.08 -3.40 14.80
CA ASN A 378 3.79 -2.73 14.68
C ASN A 378 3.86 -1.26 15.07
N SER A 379 5.05 -0.66 15.06
CA SER A 379 5.22 0.77 15.34
C SER A 379 5.10 1.59 14.06
N ASP A 380 4.51 2.77 14.20
CA ASP A 380 4.53 3.78 13.16
C ASP A 380 5.95 4.33 12.99
N ARG A 381 6.56 4.03 11.84
CA ARG A 381 7.90 4.53 11.47
C ARG A 381 7.85 5.84 10.69
N LYS A 382 6.66 6.45 10.57
CA LYS A 382 6.35 7.69 9.87
C LYS A 382 6.99 7.72 8.49
N ILE A 383 6.50 6.86 7.61
CA ILE A 383 6.90 6.87 6.20
C ILE A 383 6.39 8.19 5.63
N GLN A 384 7.29 9.04 5.12
CA GLN A 384 6.90 10.32 4.55
C GLN A 384 7.35 10.44 3.11
N PHE A 385 6.45 10.82 2.22
CA PHE A 385 6.83 11.32 0.90
C PHE A 385 7.48 12.70 1.05
N ILE A 386 8.66 12.88 0.44
CA ILE A 386 9.44 14.13 0.58
C ILE A 386 9.80 14.81 -0.72
N ASN A 387 9.91 14.08 -1.84
CA ASN A 387 10.20 14.70 -3.13
C ASN A 387 10.00 13.76 -4.32
N THR A 388 10.09 14.33 -5.52
CA THR A 388 10.28 13.59 -6.76
C THR A 388 11.42 14.15 -7.61
N VAL A 389 11.92 13.33 -8.53
CA VAL A 389 12.86 13.75 -9.56
C VAL A 389 12.32 13.37 -10.93
N ASP A 390 12.21 14.38 -11.79
CA ASP A 390 11.84 14.18 -13.19
C ASP A 390 12.92 13.40 -13.96
N PRO A 391 12.54 12.63 -15.00
CA PRO A 391 13.49 12.09 -15.96
C PRO A 391 14.34 13.20 -16.58
N MET A 392 15.61 12.90 -16.84
CA MET A 392 16.61 13.85 -17.32
C MET A 392 16.77 15.09 -16.42
N SER A 393 16.56 14.95 -15.11
CA SER A 393 16.69 16.01 -14.11
C SER A 393 17.42 15.53 -12.85
N GLN A 394 17.73 16.45 -11.95
CA GLN A 394 18.40 16.16 -10.69
C GLN A 394 17.84 17.00 -9.54
N LEU A 395 17.89 16.44 -8.34
CA LEU A 395 17.51 17.08 -7.09
C LEU A 395 18.67 17.00 -6.09
N ALA A 396 19.10 18.16 -5.60
CA ALA A 396 20.05 18.23 -4.50
C ALA A 396 19.30 18.23 -3.16
N MET A 397 19.48 17.17 -2.38
CA MET A 397 18.90 16.99 -1.05
C MET A 397 19.92 17.38 0.01
N GLY A 398 20.02 18.69 0.28
CA GLY A 398 21.02 19.25 1.21
C GLY A 398 21.02 18.62 2.60
N ALA A 399 19.84 18.35 3.16
CA ALA A 399 19.70 17.70 4.47
C ALA A 399 20.30 16.28 4.54
N TYR A 400 20.48 15.65 3.37
CA TYR A 400 21.02 14.30 3.23
C TYR A 400 22.44 14.27 2.64
N GLN A 401 22.97 15.42 2.25
CA GLN A 401 24.22 15.55 1.48
C GLN A 401 24.23 14.62 0.25
N LEU A 402 23.10 14.54 -0.46
CA LEU A 402 22.84 13.61 -1.54
C LEU A 402 22.28 14.34 -2.77
N VAL A 403 22.71 13.98 -3.97
CA VAL A 403 22.07 14.33 -5.23
C VAL A 403 21.42 13.09 -5.80
N VAL A 404 20.13 13.19 -6.11
CA VAL A 404 19.34 12.14 -6.77
C VAL A 404 19.05 12.58 -8.20
N TYR A 405 19.32 11.69 -9.15
CA TYR A 405 19.15 11.98 -10.57
C TYR A 405 18.10 11.05 -11.17
N GLY A 406 17.12 11.63 -11.87
CA GLY A 406 16.33 10.91 -12.85
C GLY A 406 17.09 10.93 -14.17
N GLY A 407 17.59 9.78 -14.58
CA GLY A 407 18.32 9.61 -15.84
C GLY A 407 17.37 9.44 -17.03
N SER A 408 17.85 8.73 -18.04
CA SER A 408 17.04 8.38 -19.22
C SER A 408 16.27 7.07 -19.02
N TRP A 409 15.17 6.96 -19.75
CA TRP A 409 14.40 5.72 -19.87
C TRP A 409 15.22 4.67 -20.66
N VAL A 410 15.46 3.51 -20.07
CA VAL A 410 16.10 2.35 -20.72
C VAL A 410 15.08 1.51 -21.49
N GLY A 411 13.81 1.65 -21.14
CA GLY A 411 12.64 1.09 -21.81
C GLY A 411 11.41 1.91 -21.46
N THR A 412 10.21 1.45 -21.78
CA THR A 412 8.98 2.25 -21.61
C THR A 412 8.74 2.69 -20.16
N ASP A 413 9.06 1.84 -19.19
CA ASP A 413 8.71 2.03 -17.78
C ASP A 413 9.87 1.61 -16.86
N THR A 414 11.10 1.81 -17.31
CA THR A 414 12.33 1.50 -16.57
C THR A 414 13.32 2.65 -16.73
N LEU A 415 13.69 3.27 -15.61
CA LEU A 415 14.48 4.50 -15.59
C LEU A 415 15.89 4.23 -15.05
N ARG A 416 16.90 4.89 -15.63
CA ARG A 416 18.19 5.04 -14.95
C ARG A 416 18.05 5.99 -13.78
N VAL A 417 18.52 5.59 -12.60
CA VAL A 417 18.56 6.43 -11.41
C VAL A 417 19.98 6.49 -10.93
N HIS A 418 20.49 7.70 -10.70
CA HIS A 418 21.82 7.91 -10.17
C HIS A 418 21.75 8.53 -8.78
N LEU A 419 22.70 8.18 -7.93
CA LEU A 419 22.86 8.74 -6.59
C LEU A 419 24.32 9.16 -6.40
N CYS A 420 24.53 10.39 -5.92
CA CYS A 420 25.86 10.88 -5.56
C CYS A 420 25.81 11.57 -4.21
N ARG A 421 26.66 11.12 -3.28
CA ARG A 421 26.88 11.81 -2.00
C ARG A 421 27.88 12.93 -2.20
N PHE A 422 27.74 14.04 -1.48
CA PHE A 422 28.73 15.12 -1.41
C PHE A 422 29.12 15.41 0.04
N LEU A 423 30.19 16.18 0.26
CA LEU A 423 30.60 16.61 1.61
C LEU A 423 30.11 18.02 1.92
N THR A 424 30.36 18.96 1.02
CA THR A 424 30.13 20.39 1.24
C THR A 424 29.11 20.94 0.27
N SER A 425 29.23 20.60 -1.01
CA SER A 425 28.40 21.16 -2.08
C SER A 425 27.93 20.09 -3.07
N PRO A 426 26.66 20.17 -3.55
CA PRO A 426 26.17 19.34 -4.64
C PRO A 426 27.03 19.42 -5.92
N SER A 427 27.81 20.49 -6.11
CA SER A 427 28.72 20.64 -7.25
C SER A 427 29.90 19.68 -7.26
N GLU A 428 30.16 18.98 -6.14
CA GLU A 428 31.14 17.88 -6.09
C GLU A 428 30.68 16.67 -6.91
N CYS A 429 29.38 16.55 -7.14
CA CYS A 429 28.80 15.46 -7.91
C CYS A 429 28.82 15.75 -9.42
N PRO A 430 28.98 14.71 -10.26
CA PRO A 430 29.01 14.88 -11.72
C PRO A 430 27.68 15.45 -12.23
N SER A 431 27.74 16.21 -13.33
CA SER A 431 26.54 16.67 -14.03
C SER A 431 25.79 15.48 -14.63
N LEU A 432 24.47 15.59 -14.74
CA LEU A 432 23.66 14.57 -15.39
C LEU A 432 24.11 14.29 -16.84
N SER A 433 24.50 15.32 -17.58
CA SER A 433 25.04 15.17 -18.95
C SER A 433 26.29 14.28 -19.02
N THR A 434 27.10 14.25 -17.96
CA THR A 434 28.29 13.39 -17.85
C THR A 434 27.91 11.95 -17.52
N LEU A 435 26.79 11.73 -16.82
CA LEU A 435 26.29 10.40 -16.46
C LEU A 435 25.47 9.74 -17.57
N GLU A 436 24.79 10.55 -18.37
CA GLU A 436 23.89 10.13 -19.44
C GLU A 436 24.51 10.26 -20.84
N VAL A 437 25.83 10.03 -20.97
CA VAL A 437 26.54 10.18 -22.25
C VAL A 437 25.82 9.38 -23.34
N GLN A 438 25.26 10.12 -24.29
CA GLN A 438 24.57 9.55 -25.44
C GLN A 438 25.60 8.74 -26.26
N PRO A 439 25.24 7.55 -26.77
CA PRO A 439 26.08 6.88 -27.76
C PRO A 439 26.39 7.85 -28.90
N PRO A 440 27.61 7.88 -29.43
CA PRO A 440 27.90 8.69 -30.61
C PRO A 440 26.88 8.35 -31.70
N PRO A 441 26.38 9.34 -32.46
CA PRO A 441 25.44 9.08 -33.54
C PRO A 441 26.02 7.98 -34.43
N PRO A 442 25.19 7.01 -34.88
CA PRO A 442 25.67 5.92 -35.70
C PRO A 442 26.46 6.49 -36.87
N THR A 443 27.68 5.99 -37.07
CA THR A 443 28.54 6.39 -38.17
C THR A 443 27.72 6.33 -39.46
N PRO A 444 27.65 7.41 -40.26
CA PRO A 444 26.87 7.41 -41.48
C PRO A 444 27.32 6.21 -42.32
N SER A 445 26.37 5.34 -42.65
CA SER A 445 26.65 4.14 -43.44
C SER A 445 27.44 4.55 -44.69
N PRO A 446 28.52 3.82 -45.06
CA PRO A 446 29.30 4.16 -46.24
C PRO A 446 28.35 4.29 -47.41
N ARG A 447 28.41 5.46 -48.05
CA ARG A 447 27.57 5.80 -49.20
C ARG A 447 27.67 4.64 -50.19
N PRO A 448 26.54 4.04 -50.63
CA PRO A 448 26.56 2.96 -51.60
C PRO A 448 27.44 3.39 -52.79
N PRO A 449 28.34 2.52 -53.28
CA PRO A 449 29.17 2.87 -54.43
C PRO A 449 28.27 3.33 -55.56
N SER A 450 28.60 4.50 -56.12
CA SER A 450 27.86 5.04 -57.26
C SER A 450 27.80 3.96 -58.35
N PRO A 451 26.62 3.69 -58.92
CA PRO A 451 26.48 2.65 -59.93
C PRO A 451 27.42 2.98 -61.09
N SER A 452 28.37 2.06 -61.37
CA SER A 452 29.19 2.14 -62.57
C SER A 452 28.27 2.20 -63.79
N ALA A 453 28.57 3.15 -64.68
CA ALA A 453 27.85 3.34 -65.93
C ALA A 453 27.77 2.01 -66.71
N THR A 454 26.59 1.39 -66.69
CA THR A 454 26.32 0.20 -67.49
C THR A 454 26.25 0.59 -68.96
N SER A 455 27.09 -0.08 -69.73
CA SER A 455 27.12 -0.15 -71.18
C SER A 455 25.72 -0.28 -71.80
N ARG A 456 25.49 0.47 -72.88
CA ARG A 456 24.25 0.55 -73.66
C ARG A 456 23.80 -0.84 -74.13
N MET A 457 22.62 -1.29 -73.71
CA MET A 457 21.93 -2.42 -74.35
C MET A 457 21.19 -1.98 -75.63
N PRO A 458 21.05 -2.86 -76.64
CA PRO A 458 20.31 -2.58 -77.87
C PRO A 458 18.79 -2.60 -77.66
N PRO A 459 18.00 -1.95 -78.53
CA PRO A 459 16.57 -1.78 -78.34
C PRO A 459 15.77 -3.08 -78.55
N PRO A 460 14.62 -3.26 -77.87
CA PRO A 460 13.79 -4.47 -78.00
C PRO A 460 12.96 -4.48 -79.29
N ARG A 461 12.71 -5.70 -79.81
CA ARG A 461 11.79 -5.94 -80.94
C ARG A 461 10.33 -5.68 -80.57
N PRO A 462 9.46 -5.33 -81.54
CA PRO A 462 8.04 -5.07 -81.29
C PRO A 462 7.25 -6.36 -81.05
N SER A 463 6.32 -6.29 -80.10
CA SER A 463 5.36 -7.35 -79.77
C SER A 463 4.16 -7.39 -80.74
N PRO A 464 3.51 -8.55 -80.95
CA PRO A 464 2.34 -8.68 -81.83
C PRO A 464 1.03 -8.19 -81.18
N SER A 465 0.13 -7.72 -82.02
CA SER A 465 -1.14 -7.04 -81.68
C SER A 465 -2.14 -7.87 -80.87
N PRO A 466 -3.00 -7.23 -80.04
CA PRO A 466 -3.98 -7.91 -79.19
C PRO A 466 -5.23 -8.35 -79.96
N ARG A 467 -5.74 -9.53 -79.62
CA ARG A 467 -7.06 -10.04 -80.03
C ARG A 467 -8.17 -9.29 -79.30
N SER A 468 -9.17 -8.87 -80.08
CA SER A 468 -10.44 -8.29 -79.64
C SER A 468 -11.22 -9.24 -78.71
N LEU A 469 -11.64 -8.72 -77.55
CA LEU A 469 -12.62 -9.35 -76.67
C LEU A 469 -13.94 -8.57 -76.74
N SER A 470 -15.04 -9.31 -76.73
CA SER A 470 -16.43 -8.89 -76.95
C SER A 470 -17.00 -8.00 -75.83
N PRO A 471 -18.09 -7.24 -76.08
CA PRO A 471 -18.63 -6.27 -75.13
C PRO A 471 -19.49 -6.92 -74.03
N PRO A 472 -19.63 -6.26 -72.86
CA PRO A 472 -20.35 -6.78 -71.71
C PRO A 472 -21.89 -6.60 -71.82
N PRO A 473 -22.69 -7.40 -71.08
CA PRO A 473 -24.14 -7.23 -71.02
C PRO A 473 -24.54 -6.01 -70.18
N ARG A 474 -25.62 -5.32 -70.61
CA ARG A 474 -26.23 -4.17 -69.93
C ARG A 474 -26.98 -4.58 -68.65
N SER A 475 -26.84 -3.74 -67.61
CA SER A 475 -27.61 -3.78 -66.37
C SER A 475 -29.09 -3.39 -66.56
N PRO A 476 -30.03 -3.92 -65.74
CA PRO A 476 -31.42 -3.48 -65.74
C PRO A 476 -31.62 -2.17 -64.96
N VAL A 477 -32.57 -1.38 -65.46
CA VAL A 477 -33.08 -0.10 -64.95
C VAL A 477 -34.10 -0.33 -63.81
N PRO A 478 -34.21 0.57 -62.81
CA PRO A 478 -35.17 0.45 -61.70
C PRO A 478 -36.57 1.01 -62.07
N THR A 479 -37.61 0.48 -61.43
CA THR A 479 -39.01 0.95 -61.48
C THR A 479 -39.70 0.70 -60.12
N PRO A 480 -40.89 1.28 -59.85
CA PRO A 480 -41.14 2.58 -59.21
C PRO A 480 -41.53 2.47 -57.73
#